data_AF-A0A7S3KVP3-F1
#
_entry.id   AF-A0A7S3KVP3-F1
#
_cell.length_a   1.000
_cell.length_b   1.000
_cell.length_c   1.000
_cell.angle_alpha   90.00
_cell.angle_beta   90.00
_cell.angle_gamma   90.00
#
_symmetry.space_group_name_H-M   'P 1'
#
loop_
_entity.id
_entity.type
_entity.pdbx_description
1 polymer ?
#
loop_
_entity_poly.entity_id
_entity_poly.type
_entity_poly.pdbx_seq_one_letter_code
_entity_poly.pdbx_strand_id
1 'polypeptide(L)'
;MSGKDKNTGKRKCTSIMSRIVSLKAEQNDLLYAVPGGLVAVGLKCDPSLTRDDHLNGQFLGHPNKLPEVVEEVVIKFYLLRRLLGVVSDNTKKEKVSSLKKEEILLINISANSVGGKVIEKKKSMAKIQFLMPACASVGDKITLSRKIVKNWRLIGWGEIDKVTKVQQ
;
A
#
# COMPACT_ATOMS: atom_id res chain seq x y z
N MET A 1 0.63 -13.56 4.26
CA MET A 1 1.47 -14.24 3.25
C MET A 1 0.66 -14.45 1.99
N SER A 2 1.13 -13.97 0.85
CA SER A 2 0.44 -14.09 -0.44
C SER A 2 1.01 -15.25 -1.25
N GLY A 3 0.16 -16.19 -1.65
CA GLY A 3 0.51 -17.29 -2.56
C GLY A 3 -0.46 -17.35 -3.74
N LYS A 4 -0.10 -18.08 -4.79
CA LYS A 4 -1.07 -18.54 -5.79
C LYS A 4 -1.51 -19.94 -5.40
N ASP A 5 -2.81 -20.17 -5.38
CA ASP A 5 -3.35 -21.51 -5.24
C ASP A 5 -2.95 -22.33 -6.47
N LYS A 6 -2.33 -23.49 -6.24
CA LYS A 6 -1.78 -24.36 -7.30
C LYS A 6 -2.87 -24.92 -8.22
N ASN A 7 -4.11 -25.01 -7.74
CA ASN A 7 -5.20 -25.63 -8.48
C ASN A 7 -6.08 -24.60 -9.21
N THR A 8 -6.24 -23.39 -8.68
CA THR A 8 -7.15 -22.38 -9.24
C THR A 8 -6.43 -21.19 -9.86
N GLY A 9 -5.12 -21.04 -9.64
CA GLY A 9 -4.35 -19.87 -10.08
C GLY A 9 -4.73 -18.57 -9.38
N LYS A 10 -5.75 -18.60 -8.50
CA LYS A 10 -6.22 -17.45 -7.73
C LYS A 10 -5.21 -17.09 -6.65
N ARG A 11 -5.09 -15.80 -6.38
CA ARG A 11 -4.20 -15.29 -5.33
C ARG A 11 -4.87 -15.48 -3.99
N LYS A 12 -4.19 -16.15 -3.07
CA LYS A 12 -4.63 -16.37 -1.69
C LYS A 12 -3.74 -15.60 -0.76
N CYS A 13 -4.33 -14.74 0.07
CA CYS A 13 -3.64 -14.06 1.16
C CYS A 13 -4.06 -14.68 2.49
N THR A 14 -3.13 -15.30 3.20
CA THR A 14 -3.36 -15.86 4.54
C THR A 14 -2.73 -14.98 5.61
N SER A 15 -3.51 -14.64 6.64
CA SER A 15 -3.01 -13.93 7.81
C SER A 15 -2.09 -14.83 8.63
N ILE A 16 -1.02 -14.25 9.16
CA ILE A 16 -0.08 -14.97 10.04
C ILE A 16 -0.53 -14.70 11.48
N MET A 17 -0.82 -15.77 12.21
CA MET A 17 -1.19 -15.68 13.62
C MET A 17 0.06 -15.86 14.47
N SER A 18 0.30 -14.93 15.39
CA SER A 18 1.42 -15.00 16.33
C SER A 18 1.01 -14.44 17.69
N ARG A 19 1.89 -14.59 18.68
CA ARG A 19 1.73 -14.06 20.03
C ARG A 19 2.81 -13.00 20.29
N ILE A 20 2.41 -11.89 20.89
CA ILE A 20 3.34 -10.85 21.35
C ILE A 20 4.12 -11.38 22.55
N VAL A 21 5.45 -11.24 22.51
CA VAL A 21 6.37 -11.68 23.56
C VAL A 21 6.94 -10.48 24.33
N SER A 22 7.18 -9.37 23.65
CA SER A 22 7.71 -8.15 24.26
C SER A 22 7.28 -6.91 23.48
N LEU A 23 7.29 -5.77 24.17
CA LEU A 23 7.10 -4.44 23.59
C LEU A 23 8.29 -3.59 24.02
N LYS A 24 8.88 -2.85 23.07
CA LYS A 24 9.99 -1.93 23.35
C LYS A 24 9.76 -0.57 22.72
N ALA A 25 10.15 0.48 23.42
CA ALA A 25 10.36 1.79 22.85
C ALA A 25 11.78 2.24 23.21
N GLU A 26 12.59 2.50 22.17
CA GLU A 26 14.02 2.78 22.31
C GLU A 26 14.74 1.66 23.09
N GLN A 27 15.27 1.97 24.28
CA GLN A 27 15.97 1.01 25.15
C GLN A 27 15.09 0.46 26.28
N ASN A 28 13.82 0.87 26.34
CA ASN A 28 12.92 0.53 27.46
C ASN A 28 11.98 -0.61 27.08
N ASP A 29 11.83 -1.57 28.00
CA ASP A 29 10.78 -2.58 27.94
C ASP A 29 9.45 -1.98 28.42
N LEU A 30 8.37 -2.26 27.68
CA LEU A 30 7.03 -1.74 27.94
C LEU A 30 6.06 -2.86 28.33
N LEU A 31 5.19 -2.58 29.30
CA LEU A 31 4.08 -3.47 29.67
C LEU A 31 2.85 -3.28 28.76
N TYR A 32 2.62 -2.06 28.29
CA TYR A 32 1.54 -1.71 27.38
C TYR A 32 1.99 -0.61 26.42
N ALA A 33 1.36 -0.54 25.25
CA ALA A 33 1.59 0.49 24.26
C ALA A 33 0.39 1.44 24.20
N VAL A 34 0.66 2.73 24.13
CA VAL A 34 -0.35 3.77 23.88
C VAL A 34 -0.25 4.25 22.43
N PRO A 35 -1.33 4.78 21.83
CA PRO A 35 -1.26 5.35 20.48
C PRO A 35 -0.31 6.54 20.42
N GLY A 36 0.51 6.59 19.36
CA GLY A 36 1.47 7.67 19.12
C GLY A 36 2.91 7.24 19.43
N GLY A 37 3.80 7.40 18.45
CA GLY A 37 5.20 6.98 18.54
C GLY A 37 5.51 5.68 17.80
N LEU A 38 6.78 5.28 17.86
CA LEU A 38 7.29 4.04 17.27
C LEU A 38 7.48 3.00 18.39
N VAL A 39 6.91 1.82 18.22
CA VAL A 39 7.01 0.71 19.16
C VAL A 39 7.49 -0.52 18.43
N ALA A 40 8.54 -1.16 18.94
CA ALA A 40 8.99 -2.46 18.48
C ALA A 40 8.16 -3.55 19.16
N VAL A 41 7.52 -4.40 18.36
CA VAL A 41 6.69 -5.51 18.84
C VAL A 41 7.41 -6.82 18.58
N GLY A 42 7.86 -7.49 19.65
CA GLY A 42 8.45 -8.82 19.59
C GLY A 42 7.37 -9.88 19.37
N LEU A 43 7.43 -10.61 18.27
CA LEU A 43 6.48 -11.68 17.92
C LEU A 43 7.10 -13.07 18.09
N LYS A 44 6.29 -14.04 18.50
CA LYS A 44 6.65 -15.46 18.49
C LYS A 44 6.41 -16.05 17.10
N CYS A 45 7.23 -15.66 16.14
CA CYS A 45 7.20 -16.17 14.76
C CYS A 45 8.60 -16.63 14.31
N ASP A 46 8.65 -17.35 13.21
CA ASP A 46 9.93 -17.73 12.59
C ASP A 46 10.68 -16.46 12.13
N PRO A 47 11.94 -16.24 12.57
CA PRO A 47 12.75 -15.09 12.15
C PRO A 47 12.94 -14.99 10.63
N SER A 48 12.80 -16.08 9.87
CA SER A 48 12.86 -16.07 8.40
C SER A 48 11.77 -15.18 7.77
N LEU A 49 10.63 -15.01 8.45
CA LEU A 49 9.52 -14.17 8.01
C LEU A 49 9.80 -12.67 8.17
N THR A 50 10.67 -12.29 9.09
CA THR A 50 11.00 -10.88 9.39
C THR A 50 12.32 -10.43 8.78
N ARG A 51 13.15 -11.38 8.33
CA ARG A 51 14.42 -11.11 7.66
C ARG A 51 14.21 -10.28 6.40
N ASP A 52 15.18 -9.42 6.07
CA ASP A 52 15.22 -8.61 4.84
C ASP A 52 13.96 -7.76 4.61
N ASP A 53 13.39 -7.20 5.69
CA ASP A 53 12.22 -6.32 5.68
C ASP A 53 10.96 -6.92 5.03
N HIS A 54 10.83 -8.26 5.04
CA HIS A 54 9.68 -8.96 4.45
C HIS A 54 8.31 -8.56 5.04
N LEU A 55 8.26 -8.03 6.27
CA LEU A 55 7.03 -7.54 6.91
C LEU A 55 6.82 -6.02 6.77
N ASN A 56 7.65 -5.32 6.00
CA ASN A 56 7.46 -3.89 5.76
C ASN A 56 6.12 -3.63 5.05
N GLY A 57 5.40 -2.59 5.50
CA GLY A 57 4.09 -2.22 4.97
C GLY A 57 2.95 -3.17 5.33
N GLN A 58 3.17 -4.19 6.17
CA GLN A 58 2.13 -5.09 6.62
C GLN A 58 1.33 -4.50 7.79
N PHE A 59 0.09 -4.95 7.96
CA PHE A 59 -0.74 -4.56 9.09
C PHE A 59 -0.63 -5.59 10.21
N LEU A 60 -0.38 -5.12 11.43
CA LEU A 60 -0.42 -5.89 12.66
C LEU A 60 -1.61 -5.42 13.50
N GLY A 61 -2.39 -6.36 14.05
CA GLY A 61 -3.56 -6.04 14.83
C GLY A 61 -4.19 -7.27 15.45
N HIS A 62 -5.21 -7.04 16.26
CA HIS A 62 -5.95 -8.13 16.87
C HIS A 62 -6.65 -9.00 15.81
N PRO A 63 -6.77 -10.31 16.07
CA PRO A 63 -7.52 -11.21 15.20
C PRO A 63 -8.92 -10.65 14.90
N ASN A 64 -9.33 -10.74 13.63
CA ASN A 64 -10.64 -10.28 13.14
C ASN A 64 -10.92 -8.77 13.28
N LYS A 65 -9.92 -7.96 13.66
CA LYS A 65 -10.02 -6.48 13.71
C LYS A 65 -9.12 -5.79 12.68
N LEU A 66 -8.52 -6.56 11.78
CA LEU A 66 -7.68 -6.04 10.72
C LEU A 66 -8.53 -5.56 9.54
N PRO A 67 -8.05 -4.54 8.78
CA PRO A 67 -8.67 -4.13 7.53
C PRO A 67 -8.78 -5.29 6.53
N GLU A 68 -9.71 -5.14 5.60
CA GLU A 68 -9.95 -6.16 4.59
C GLU A 68 -8.85 -6.20 3.53
N VAL A 69 -8.57 -7.40 3.01
CA VAL A 69 -7.64 -7.60 1.90
C VAL A 69 -8.41 -7.45 0.59
N VAL A 70 -7.94 -6.54 -0.25
CA VAL A 70 -8.63 -6.12 -1.47
C VAL A 70 -7.75 -6.33 -2.70
N GLU A 71 -8.39 -6.64 -3.81
CA GLU A 71 -7.74 -6.83 -5.12
C GLU A 71 -7.96 -5.64 -6.05
N GLU A 72 -9.11 -4.98 -5.92
CA GLU A 72 -9.46 -3.81 -6.72
C GLU A 72 -10.02 -2.71 -5.84
N VAL A 73 -9.75 -1.47 -6.23
CA VAL A 73 -10.24 -0.27 -5.56
C VAL A 73 -10.74 0.75 -6.58
N VAL A 74 -11.77 1.49 -6.20
CA VAL A 74 -12.19 2.70 -6.89
C VAL A 74 -11.77 3.89 -6.05
N ILE A 75 -11.01 4.79 -6.66
CA ILE A 75 -10.41 5.93 -5.98
C ILE A 75 -10.94 7.23 -6.57
N LYS A 76 -11.11 8.24 -5.71
CA LYS A 76 -11.23 9.64 -6.10
C LYS A 76 -9.83 10.24 -6.06
N PHE A 77 -9.35 10.81 -7.17
CA PHE A 77 -7.96 11.25 -7.27
C PHE A 77 -7.83 12.69 -7.76
N TYR A 78 -6.71 13.30 -7.38
CA TYR A 78 -6.28 14.63 -7.79
C TYR A 78 -4.84 14.55 -8.28
N LEU A 79 -4.61 15.02 -9.50
CA LEU A 79 -3.26 15.10 -10.07
C LEU A 79 -2.66 16.48 -9.81
N LEU A 80 -1.36 16.50 -9.51
CA LEU A 80 -0.57 17.71 -9.42
C LEU A 80 -0.50 18.40 -10.78
N ARG A 81 -0.39 19.74 -10.79
CA ARG A 81 -0.23 20.48 -12.06
C ARG A 81 1.14 20.25 -12.71
N ARG A 82 2.17 19.99 -11.89
CA ARG A 82 3.58 19.87 -12.27
C ARG A 82 4.25 18.82 -11.39
N LEU A 83 5.26 18.13 -11.91
CA LEU A 83 6.07 17.22 -11.11
C LEU A 83 6.84 17.98 -10.03
N LEU A 84 6.91 17.38 -8.83
CA LEU A 84 7.68 17.91 -7.69
C LEU A 84 9.05 17.21 -7.64
N GLY A 85 10.10 17.94 -7.26
CA GLY A 85 11.44 17.38 -7.04
C GLY A 85 12.20 16.98 -8.32
N VAL A 86 11.84 17.57 -9.47
CA VAL A 86 12.66 17.50 -10.69
C VAL A 86 13.37 18.84 -10.83
N VAL A 87 14.67 18.85 -10.51
CA VAL A 87 15.55 19.96 -10.88
C VAL A 87 15.88 19.73 -12.35
N SER A 88 15.26 20.51 -13.22
CA SER A 88 15.68 20.62 -14.61
C SER A 88 16.33 21.98 -14.76
N ASP A 89 17.58 22.01 -15.20
CA ASP A 89 18.42 23.21 -15.40
C ASP A 89 17.86 24.22 -16.43
N ASN A 90 16.65 24.00 -16.93
CA ASN A 90 15.97 24.92 -17.84
C ASN A 90 14.46 24.86 -17.63
N THR A 91 13.92 25.85 -16.91
CA THR A 91 12.61 26.54 -17.03
C THR A 91 11.31 25.82 -17.48
N LYS A 92 11.28 24.53 -17.80
CA LYS A 92 10.09 23.77 -18.21
C LYS A 92 9.81 22.68 -17.18
N LYS A 93 9.08 23.06 -16.13
CA LYS A 93 8.48 22.08 -15.20
C LYS A 93 7.55 21.17 -16.00
N GLU A 94 7.90 19.89 -16.13
CA GLU A 94 7.09 18.90 -16.85
C GLU A 94 5.68 18.84 -16.26
N LYS A 95 4.68 19.01 -17.14
CA LYS A 95 3.27 18.91 -16.77
C LYS A 95 2.91 17.45 -16.51
N VAL A 96 2.15 17.19 -15.45
CA VAL A 96 1.65 15.85 -15.16
C VAL A 96 0.57 15.51 -16.20
N SER A 97 0.81 14.47 -16.98
CA SER A 97 -0.19 13.95 -17.91
C SER A 97 -1.25 13.17 -17.15
N SER A 98 -2.47 13.15 -17.69
CA SER A 98 -3.57 12.41 -17.10
C SER A 98 -3.29 10.90 -17.05
N LEU A 99 -4.00 10.16 -16.18
CA LEU A 99 -3.84 8.71 -16.08
C LEU A 99 -4.18 8.03 -17.41
N LYS A 100 -3.44 6.97 -17.78
CA LYS A 100 -3.70 6.14 -18.96
C LYS A 100 -4.30 4.80 -18.54
N LYS A 101 -5.18 4.25 -19.37
CA LYS A 101 -5.70 2.89 -19.20
C LYS A 101 -4.54 1.89 -19.34
N GLU A 102 -4.58 0.81 -18.59
CA GLU A 102 -3.57 -0.26 -18.55
C GLU A 102 -2.19 0.17 -18.01
N GLU A 103 -2.04 1.41 -17.54
CA GLU A 103 -0.80 1.91 -16.94
C GLU A 103 -0.58 1.34 -15.54
N ILE A 104 0.67 1.00 -15.21
CA ILE A 104 1.07 0.57 -13.87
C ILE A 104 1.61 1.78 -13.09
N LEU A 105 1.00 2.04 -11.95
CA LEU A 105 1.38 3.07 -11.00
C LEU A 105 1.88 2.42 -9.71
N LEU A 106 2.73 3.11 -8.97
CA LEU A 106 3.07 2.78 -7.59
C LEU A 106 2.10 3.53 -6.69
N ILE A 107 1.39 2.80 -5.83
CA ILE A 107 0.34 3.31 -4.97
C ILE A 107 0.78 3.09 -3.55
N ASN A 108 0.90 4.17 -2.79
CA ASN A 108 1.20 4.07 -1.37
C ASN A 108 -0.10 4.23 -0.59
N ILE A 109 -0.42 3.24 0.22
CA ILE A 109 -1.60 3.16 1.08
C ILE A 109 -1.07 3.00 2.50
N SER A 110 -1.23 4.04 3.32
CA SER A 110 -0.61 4.09 4.65
C SER A 110 0.91 3.81 4.57
N ALA A 111 1.39 2.71 5.15
CA ALA A 111 2.79 2.29 5.11
C ALA A 111 3.11 1.29 3.96
N ASN A 112 2.10 0.78 3.26
CA ASN A 112 2.29 -0.21 2.21
C ASN A 112 2.49 0.46 0.84
N SER A 113 3.41 -0.06 0.03
CA SER A 113 3.67 0.40 -1.33
C SER A 113 3.39 -0.74 -2.31
N VAL A 114 2.33 -0.61 -3.10
CA VAL A 114 1.85 -1.67 -4.00
C VAL A 114 1.75 -1.15 -5.44
N GLY A 115 2.15 -1.98 -6.40
CA GLY A 115 1.90 -1.67 -7.81
C GLY A 115 0.42 -1.85 -8.14
N GLY A 116 -0.18 -0.91 -8.86
CA GLY A 116 -1.57 -0.97 -9.28
C GLY A 116 -1.73 -0.62 -10.75
N LYS A 117 -2.54 -1.41 -11.46
CA LYS A 117 -2.87 -1.22 -12.86
C LYS A 117 -4.19 -0.46 -12.99
N VAL A 118 -4.20 0.61 -13.78
CA VAL A 118 -5.41 1.40 -14.05
C VAL A 118 -6.30 0.64 -15.03
N ILE A 119 -7.44 0.14 -14.57
CA ILE A 119 -8.41 -0.61 -15.39
C ILE A 119 -9.35 0.35 -16.12
N GLU A 120 -9.86 1.34 -15.40
CA GLU A 120 -10.80 2.32 -15.95
C GLU A 120 -10.50 3.69 -15.35
N LYS A 121 -10.78 4.72 -16.13
CA LYS A 121 -10.62 6.10 -15.71
C LYS A 121 -11.83 6.91 -16.11
N LYS A 122 -12.39 7.61 -15.14
CA LYS A 122 -13.39 8.67 -15.27
C LYS A 122 -12.74 10.02 -14.95
N LYS A 123 -13.49 11.12 -15.08
CA LYS A 123 -12.95 12.49 -14.95
C LYS A 123 -12.24 12.74 -13.61
N SER A 124 -12.79 12.24 -12.50
CA SER A 124 -12.25 12.41 -11.13
C SER A 124 -12.09 11.09 -10.37
N MET A 125 -12.41 9.96 -11.00
CA MET A 125 -12.35 8.63 -10.37
C MET A 125 -11.60 7.65 -11.25
N ALA A 126 -10.89 6.71 -10.65
CA ALA A 126 -10.20 5.63 -11.36
C ALA A 126 -10.45 4.30 -10.68
N LYS A 127 -10.62 3.25 -11.48
CA LYS A 127 -10.64 1.86 -11.01
C LYS A 127 -9.24 1.29 -11.17
N ILE A 128 -8.67 0.79 -10.09
CA ILE A 128 -7.31 0.25 -10.05
C ILE A 128 -7.38 -1.19 -9.54
N GLN A 129 -6.67 -2.08 -10.22
CA GLN A 129 -6.42 -3.44 -9.79
C GLN A 129 -4.99 -3.58 -9.27
N PHE A 130 -4.81 -4.14 -8.09
CA PHE A 130 -3.48 -4.30 -7.51
C PHE A 130 -2.72 -5.49 -8.11
N LEU A 131 -1.40 -5.31 -8.29
CA LEU A 131 -0.49 -6.37 -8.71
C LEU A 131 -0.24 -7.39 -7.61
N MET A 132 -0.50 -7.05 -6.34
CA MET A 132 -0.59 -7.98 -5.22
C MET A 132 -1.71 -7.51 -4.31
N PRO A 133 -2.48 -8.41 -3.68
CA PRO A 133 -3.54 -7.97 -2.77
C PRO A 133 -2.97 -7.13 -1.62
N ALA A 134 -3.68 -6.07 -1.27
CA ALA A 134 -3.26 -5.14 -0.22
C ALA A 134 -4.40 -4.94 0.78
N CYS A 135 -4.06 -4.62 2.03
CA CYS A 135 -5.04 -4.19 3.01
C CYS A 135 -5.39 -2.73 2.75
N ALA A 136 -6.67 -2.43 2.58
CA ALA A 136 -7.14 -1.06 2.39
C ALA A 136 -8.61 -0.95 2.82
N SER A 137 -8.96 0.22 3.37
CA SER A 137 -10.32 0.56 3.79
C SER A 137 -10.88 1.72 2.97
N VAL A 138 -12.21 1.81 2.92
CA VAL A 138 -12.88 2.99 2.36
C VAL A 138 -12.52 4.22 3.21
N GLY A 139 -12.17 5.33 2.56
CA GLY A 139 -11.68 6.55 3.21
C GLY A 139 -10.17 6.64 3.38
N ASP A 140 -9.41 5.58 3.08
CA ASP A 140 -7.96 5.63 3.17
C ASP A 140 -7.37 6.61 2.16
N LYS A 141 -6.45 7.45 2.63
CA LYS A 141 -5.68 8.36 1.80
C LYS A 141 -4.59 7.59 1.07
N ILE A 142 -4.45 7.87 -0.22
CA ILE A 142 -3.46 7.23 -1.07
C ILE A 142 -2.63 8.26 -1.82
N THR A 143 -1.41 7.87 -2.17
CA THR A 143 -0.58 8.64 -3.10
C THR A 143 -0.33 7.84 -4.38
N LEU A 144 -0.24 8.55 -5.49
CA LEU A 144 -0.04 7.98 -6.82
C LEU A 144 1.33 8.40 -7.34
N SER A 145 2.17 7.42 -7.64
CA SER A 145 3.48 7.63 -8.23
C SER A 145 3.58 6.94 -9.60
N ARG A 146 4.20 7.64 -10.55
CA ARG A 146 4.41 7.15 -11.92
C ARG A 146 5.89 6.92 -12.15
N LYS A 147 6.22 5.86 -12.87
CA LYS A 147 7.60 5.61 -13.30
C LYS A 147 7.93 6.54 -14.48
N ILE A 148 8.84 7.48 -14.27
CA ILE A 148 9.29 8.42 -15.29
C ILE A 148 10.81 8.25 -15.43
N VAL A 149 11.24 7.88 -16.63
CA VAL A 149 12.61 7.46 -16.92
C VAL A 149 13.00 6.26 -16.03
N LYS A 150 13.71 6.49 -14.93
CA LYS A 150 14.19 5.46 -14.00
C LYS A 150 13.61 5.56 -12.59
N ASN A 151 12.92 6.66 -12.27
CA ASN A 151 12.49 6.97 -10.91
C ASN A 151 10.97 6.99 -10.79
N TRP A 152 10.47 6.58 -9.63
CA TRP A 152 9.08 6.82 -9.25
C TRP A 152 8.92 8.28 -8.85
N ARG A 153 7.96 8.97 -9.46
CA ARG A 153 7.66 10.38 -9.21
C ARG A 153 6.22 10.52 -8.76
N LEU A 154 6.01 11.27 -7.68
CA LEU A 154 4.68 11.60 -7.18
C LEU A 154 3.92 12.43 -8.24
N ILE A 155 2.76 11.94 -8.65
CA ILE A 155 1.90 12.59 -9.64
C ILE A 155 0.59 13.12 -9.04
N GLY A 156 0.19 12.62 -7.87
CA GLY A 156 -1.07 13.00 -7.26
C GLY A 156 -1.37 12.24 -5.97
N TRP A 157 -2.54 12.52 -5.42
CA TRP A 157 -3.09 11.87 -4.24
C TRP A 157 -4.57 11.58 -4.45
N GLY A 158 -5.16 10.81 -3.54
CA GLY A 158 -6.56 10.47 -3.60
C GLY A 158 -7.06 9.82 -2.34
N GLU A 159 -8.29 9.36 -2.42
CA GLU A 159 -9.01 8.66 -1.36
C GLU A 159 -9.76 7.48 -1.95
N ILE A 160 -9.81 6.38 -1.22
CA ILE A 160 -10.53 5.17 -1.62
C ILE A 160 -12.03 5.38 -1.40
N ASP A 161 -12.82 5.28 -2.46
CA ASP A 161 -14.28 5.40 -2.42
C ASP A 161 -14.97 4.04 -2.28
N LYS A 162 -14.45 3.02 -2.98
CA LYS A 162 -14.98 1.65 -2.93
C LYS A 162 -13.87 0.62 -3.02
N VAL A 163 -14.10 -0.53 -2.41
CA VAL A 163 -13.17 -1.67 -2.41
C VAL A 163 -13.86 -2.94 -2.90
N THR A 164 -13.11 -3.79 -3.61
CA THR A 164 -13.52 -5.13 -3.99
C THR A 164 -12.64 -6.13 -3.25
N LYS A 165 -13.26 -6.95 -2.41
CA LYS A 165 -12.57 -7.92 -1.55
C LYS A 165 -12.01 -9.08 -2.35
N VAL A 166 -10.89 -9.62 -1.90
CA VAL A 166 -10.43 -10.94 -2.34
C VAL A 166 -11.35 -11.99 -1.73
N GLN A 167 -11.83 -12.94 -2.54
CA GLN A 167 -12.50 -14.13 -2.02
C GLN A 167 -11.49 -14.92 -1.17
N GLN A 168 -11.64 -14.89 0.15
CA GLN A 168 -10.81 -15.64 1.10
C GLN A 168 -11.06 -17.14 1.00
#